data_AF-A0A9J8AJN2-F1
#
_entry.id   AF-A0A9J8AJN2-F1
#
_cell.length_a   1.000
_cell.length_b   1.000
_cell.length_c   1.000
_cell.angle_alpha   90.00
_cell.angle_beta   90.00
_cell.angle_gamma   90.00
#
_symmetry.space_group_name_H-M   'P 1'
#
loop_
_entity.id
_entity.type
_entity.pdbx_description
1 polymer ?
#
loop_
_entity_poly.entity_id
_entity_poly.type
_entity_poly.pdbx_seq_one_letter_code
_entity_poly.pdbx_strand_id
1 'polypeptide(L)'
;MSPIFLPRDNKYDWMLAKMWVRSSDFLVHQLVTHLLKTHLLSEVFEMAMYRQLSAVHPVYKLLMPHVRFTIAINAKAREKLISKDGIFSQVSSINGAGMGKLIQNAMKTLTYESLCFPEDIKARGMEDVPKYYYRDDGKMVWKAIHCFVSAVIKTYYRSDKAVQKDVEIQEFVKDVACFGMNNSDNFPKSLSSREQLVEYLTAVIFTASAQHAAVNFGQFDW
;
A
#
# COMPACT_ATOMS: atom_id res chain seq x y z
N MET A 1 -30.50 19.34 9.37
CA MET A 1 -30.12 18.10 10.09
C MET A 1 -29.87 17.02 9.05
N SER A 2 -28.79 16.24 9.16
CA SER A 2 -28.61 15.06 8.30
C SER A 2 -29.35 13.88 8.93
N PRO A 3 -30.34 13.26 8.27
CA PRO A 3 -31.09 12.14 8.84
C PRO A 3 -30.21 10.89 8.99
N ILE A 4 -30.53 10.06 9.99
CA ILE A 4 -29.96 8.71 10.16
C ILE A 4 -30.93 7.72 9.52
N PHE A 5 -30.53 7.11 8.41
CA PHE A 5 -31.34 6.11 7.71
C PHE A 5 -31.18 4.73 8.36
N LEU A 6 -32.29 4.00 8.47
CA LEU A 6 -32.36 2.67 9.08
C LEU A 6 -32.87 1.63 8.05
N PRO A 7 -32.50 0.34 8.22
CA PRO A 7 -33.05 -0.74 7.38
C PRO A 7 -34.58 -0.90 7.43
N ARG A 8 -35.24 -0.27 8.42
CA ARG A 8 -36.70 -0.30 8.60
C ARG A 8 -37.42 0.85 7.90
N ASP A 9 -36.69 1.82 7.35
CA ASP A 9 -37.26 2.92 6.57
C ASP A 9 -37.89 2.40 5.27
N ASN A 10 -38.56 3.29 4.54
CA ASN A 10 -39.10 2.95 3.23
C ASN A 10 -38.00 2.34 2.35
N LYS A 11 -38.35 1.27 1.63
CA LYS A 11 -37.51 0.55 0.68
C LYS A 11 -36.61 1.47 -0.15
N TYR A 12 -37.16 2.57 -0.69
CA TYR A 12 -36.40 3.47 -1.57
C TYR A 12 -35.44 4.38 -0.81
N ASP A 13 -35.80 4.84 0.39
CA ASP A 13 -34.92 5.66 1.22
C ASP A 13 -33.70 4.85 1.68
N TRP A 14 -33.94 3.62 2.16
CA TRP A 14 -32.85 2.73 2.57
C TRP A 14 -31.98 2.29 1.39
N MET A 15 -32.57 2.05 0.21
CA MET A 15 -31.83 1.73 -1.00
C MET A 15 -30.94 2.90 -1.43
N LEU A 16 -31.46 4.12 -1.43
CA LEU A 16 -30.69 5.32 -1.79
C LEU A 16 -29.53 5.55 -0.81
N ALA A 17 -29.76 5.41 0.50
CA ALA A 17 -28.71 5.53 1.51
C ALA A 17 -27.55 4.54 1.24
N LYS A 18 -27.86 3.28 0.91
CA LYS A 18 -26.84 2.29 0.55
C LYS A 18 -26.11 2.64 -0.75
N MET A 19 -26.80 3.15 -1.77
CA MET A 19 -26.16 3.56 -3.03
C MET A 19 -25.15 4.67 -2.81
N TRP A 20 -25.45 5.65 -1.93
CA TRP A 20 -24.49 6.69 -1.54
C TRP A 20 -23.24 6.13 -0.84
N VAL A 21 -23.42 5.14 0.03
CA VAL A 21 -22.28 4.45 0.66
C VAL A 21 -21.44 3.73 -0.39
N ARG A 22 -22.05 2.99 -1.33
CA ARG A 22 -21.33 2.29 -2.41
C ARG A 22 -20.60 3.24 -3.36
N SER A 23 -21.24 4.35 -3.75
CA SER A 23 -20.61 5.38 -4.57
C SER A 23 -19.42 6.03 -3.86
N SER A 24 -19.51 6.23 -2.54
CA SER A 24 -18.41 6.78 -1.75
C SER A 24 -17.27 5.76 -1.58
N ASP A 25 -17.61 4.50 -1.35
CA ASP A 25 -16.67 3.38 -1.27
C ASP A 25 -15.88 3.24 -2.56
N PHE A 26 -16.51 3.36 -3.73
CA PHE A 26 -15.82 3.36 -5.03
C PHE A 26 -14.72 4.42 -5.10
N LEU A 27 -15.00 5.66 -4.67
CA LEU A 27 -14.00 6.74 -4.71
C LEU A 27 -12.82 6.46 -3.77
N VAL A 28 -13.09 6.01 -2.55
CA VAL A 28 -12.06 5.70 -1.55
C VAL A 28 -11.26 4.45 -1.97
N HIS A 29 -11.94 3.43 -2.49
CA HIS A 29 -11.32 2.23 -3.02
C HIS A 29 -10.33 2.59 -4.13
N GLN A 30 -10.80 3.25 -5.18
CA GLN A 30 -9.98 3.52 -6.37
C GLN A 30 -8.82 4.47 -6.07
N LEU A 31 -9.06 5.58 -5.36
CA LEU A 31 -8.04 6.61 -5.17
C LEU A 31 -7.10 6.35 -3.98
N VAL A 32 -7.64 5.79 -2.90
CA VAL A 32 -6.86 5.59 -1.66
C VAL A 32 -6.39 4.15 -1.56
N THR A 33 -7.31 3.20 -1.62
CA THR A 33 -6.99 1.80 -1.33
C THR A 33 -6.21 1.12 -2.46
N HIS A 34 -6.54 1.45 -3.71
CA HIS A 34 -5.89 0.91 -4.90
C HIS A 34 -4.77 1.84 -5.40
N LEU A 35 -5.08 3.04 -5.86
CA LEU A 35 -4.07 3.94 -6.42
C LEU A 35 -2.98 4.33 -5.39
N LEU A 36 -3.35 4.95 -4.26
CA LEU A 36 -2.34 5.41 -3.30
C LEU A 36 -1.63 4.23 -2.60
N LYS A 37 -2.40 3.37 -1.93
CA LYS A 37 -1.85 2.36 -1.02
C LYS A 37 -1.19 1.18 -1.72
N THR A 38 -1.36 1.02 -3.02
CA THR A 38 -0.63 0.00 -3.78
C THR A 38 0.22 0.66 -4.86
N HIS A 39 -0.38 1.22 -5.92
CA HIS A 39 0.37 1.72 -7.08
C HIS A 39 1.44 2.74 -6.71
N LEU A 40 1.06 3.84 -6.06
CA LEU A 40 1.97 4.95 -5.77
C LEU A 40 3.02 4.57 -4.72
N LEU A 41 2.64 3.83 -3.68
CA LEU A 41 3.60 3.33 -2.69
C LEU A 41 4.61 2.35 -3.28
N SER A 42 4.16 1.41 -4.12
CA SER A 42 5.07 0.50 -4.82
C SER A 42 6.05 1.26 -5.73
N GLU A 43 5.63 2.33 -6.39
CA GLU A 43 6.52 3.19 -7.18
C GLU A 43 7.52 3.95 -6.31
N VAL A 44 7.15 4.41 -5.12
CA VAL A 44 8.08 5.01 -4.15
C VAL A 44 9.18 4.02 -3.77
N PHE A 45 8.80 2.79 -3.41
CA PHE A 45 9.77 1.74 -3.09
C PHE A 45 10.65 1.37 -4.28
N GLU A 46 10.08 1.26 -5.48
CA GLU A 46 10.82 0.97 -6.72
C GLU A 46 11.85 2.07 -7.02
N MET A 47 11.47 3.34 -6.94
CA MET A 47 12.36 4.46 -7.20
C MET A 47 13.53 4.51 -6.20
N ALA A 48 13.25 4.35 -4.91
CA ALA A 48 14.29 4.30 -3.88
C ALA A 48 15.22 3.09 -4.08
N MET A 49 14.69 1.93 -4.45
CA MET A 49 15.47 0.72 -4.75
C MET A 49 16.46 0.99 -5.89
N TYR A 50 16.01 1.57 -7.01
CA TYR A 50 16.90 1.88 -8.15
C TYR A 50 17.95 2.96 -7.84
N ARG A 51 17.63 3.91 -6.95
CA ARG A 51 18.53 5.01 -6.59
C ARG A 51 19.61 4.60 -5.60
N GLN A 52 19.29 3.69 -4.68
CA GLN A 52 20.12 3.45 -3.49
C GLN A 52 20.73 2.05 -3.43
N LEU A 53 20.16 1.05 -4.12
CA LEU A 53 20.67 -0.32 -4.09
C LEU A 53 21.37 -0.66 -5.41
N SER A 54 22.61 -1.13 -5.34
CA SER A 54 23.35 -1.60 -6.51
C SER A 54 22.75 -2.89 -7.09
N ALA A 55 22.90 -3.13 -8.39
CA ALA A 55 22.34 -4.33 -9.05
C ALA A 55 22.90 -5.68 -8.52
N VAL A 56 24.05 -5.62 -7.84
CA VAL A 56 24.67 -6.77 -7.16
C VAL A 56 24.15 -6.97 -5.74
N HIS A 57 23.51 -5.97 -5.14
CA HIS A 57 23.00 -6.00 -3.78
C HIS A 57 21.95 -7.11 -3.60
N PRO A 58 22.01 -7.91 -2.52
CA PRO A 58 21.06 -9.02 -2.31
C PRO A 58 19.61 -8.54 -2.22
N VAL A 59 19.36 -7.39 -1.58
CA VAL A 59 18.01 -6.81 -1.49
C VAL A 59 17.51 -6.29 -2.84
N TYR A 60 18.38 -5.75 -3.70
CA TYR A 60 18.00 -5.39 -5.07
C TYR A 60 17.49 -6.63 -5.83
N LYS A 61 18.26 -7.73 -5.78
CA LYS A 61 17.89 -8.99 -6.44
C LYS A 61 16.59 -9.57 -5.91
N LEU A 62 16.33 -9.42 -4.61
CA LEU A 62 15.09 -9.84 -3.97
C LEU A 62 13.88 -9.01 -4.44
N LEU A 63 14.01 -7.68 -4.53
CA LEU A 63 12.90 -6.79 -4.83
C LEU A 63 12.59 -6.65 -6.32
N MET A 64 13.59 -6.76 -7.19
CA MET A 64 13.45 -6.54 -8.65
C MET A 64 12.27 -7.26 -9.32
N PRO A 65 11.98 -8.55 -9.02
CA PRO A 65 10.84 -9.22 -9.63
C PRO A 65 9.47 -8.61 -9.26
N HIS A 66 9.38 -7.95 -8.09
CA HIS A 66 8.14 -7.44 -7.52
C HIS A 66 7.79 -6.02 -7.99
N VAL A 67 8.77 -5.30 -8.53
CA VAL A 67 8.55 -3.92 -9.01
C VAL A 67 8.33 -3.84 -10.52
N ARG A 68 8.52 -4.96 -11.24
CA ARG A 68 8.44 -5.03 -12.70
C ARG A 68 7.18 -4.33 -13.24
N PHE A 69 7.40 -3.35 -14.13
CA PHE A 69 6.39 -2.54 -14.81
C PHE A 69 5.61 -1.53 -13.95
N THR A 70 5.91 -1.38 -12.65
CA THR A 70 5.17 -0.48 -11.75
C THR A 70 5.27 0.99 -12.19
N ILE A 71 6.48 1.52 -12.42
CA ILE A 71 6.65 2.87 -13.01
C ILE A 71 5.90 3.03 -14.34
N ALA A 72 5.94 2.02 -15.21
CA ALA A 72 5.33 2.11 -16.54
C ALA A 72 3.79 2.20 -16.47
N ILE A 73 3.15 1.38 -15.63
CA ILE A 73 1.68 1.43 -15.47
C ILE A 73 1.25 2.72 -14.76
N ASN A 74 2.01 3.18 -13.77
CA ASN A 74 1.69 4.42 -13.05
C ASN A 74 1.87 5.66 -13.94
N ALA A 75 2.89 5.68 -14.81
CA ALA A 75 3.04 6.72 -15.82
C ALA A 75 1.83 6.78 -16.76
N LYS A 76 1.37 5.62 -17.26
CA LYS A 76 0.15 5.54 -18.07
C LYS A 76 -1.11 5.98 -17.30
N ALA A 77 -1.23 5.62 -16.03
CA ALA A 77 -2.34 6.05 -15.20
C ALA A 77 -2.36 7.58 -15.05
N ARG A 78 -1.21 8.20 -14.77
CA ARG A 78 -1.07 9.67 -14.71
C ARG A 78 -1.41 10.35 -16.03
N GLU A 79 -1.10 9.71 -17.17
CA GLU A 79 -1.36 10.28 -18.49
C GLU A 79 -2.81 10.12 -18.95
N LYS A 80 -3.41 8.93 -18.75
CA LYS A 80 -4.68 8.54 -19.38
C LYS A 80 -5.84 8.34 -18.41
N LEU A 81 -5.57 8.07 -17.13
CA LEU A 81 -6.61 7.73 -16.15
C LEU A 81 -6.95 8.92 -15.26
N ILE A 82 -5.96 9.46 -14.55
CA ILE A 82 -6.14 10.52 -13.54
C ILE A 82 -5.70 11.91 -14.01
N SER A 83 -5.34 12.05 -15.29
CA SER A 83 -5.07 13.36 -15.89
C SER A 83 -6.34 14.19 -15.99
N LYS A 84 -6.17 15.49 -16.29
CA LYS A 84 -7.29 16.43 -16.49
C LYS A 84 -8.34 15.91 -17.48
N ASP A 85 -7.88 15.30 -18.57
CA ASP A 85 -8.74 14.75 -19.63
C ASP A 85 -8.83 13.21 -19.55
N GLY A 86 -8.33 12.61 -18.47
CA GLY A 86 -8.32 11.17 -18.27
C GLY A 86 -9.69 10.60 -17.90
N ILE A 87 -9.83 9.28 -18.02
CA ILE A 87 -11.11 8.57 -17.82
C ILE A 87 -11.74 8.93 -16.47
N PHE A 88 -10.96 8.92 -15.39
CA PHE A 88 -11.48 9.18 -14.04
C PHE A 88 -12.04 10.60 -13.90
N SER A 89 -11.42 11.60 -14.56
CA SER A 89 -11.94 12.97 -14.60
C SER A 89 -13.24 13.12 -15.38
N GLN A 90 -13.52 12.22 -16.32
CA GLN A 90 -14.73 12.25 -17.14
C GLN A 90 -15.93 11.57 -16.47
N VAL A 91 -15.70 10.53 -15.66
CA VAL A 91 -16.78 9.67 -15.13
C VAL A 91 -16.95 9.73 -13.61
N SER A 92 -15.97 10.26 -12.88
CA SER A 92 -16.04 10.34 -11.43
C SER A 92 -16.96 11.46 -10.95
N SER A 93 -17.61 11.25 -9.81
CA SER A 93 -18.41 12.27 -9.14
C SER A 93 -17.57 13.38 -8.49
N ILE A 94 -16.24 13.26 -8.47
CA ILE A 94 -15.32 14.30 -8.00
C ILE A 94 -14.36 14.74 -9.11
N ASN A 95 -14.07 16.04 -9.16
CA ASN A 95 -13.10 16.61 -10.08
C ASN A 95 -11.65 16.35 -9.62
N GLY A 96 -10.67 16.71 -10.45
CA GLY A 96 -9.24 16.50 -10.14
C GLY A 96 -8.78 17.13 -8.83
N ALA A 97 -9.33 18.30 -8.45
CA ALA A 97 -9.03 18.92 -7.16
C ALA A 97 -9.57 18.08 -5.99
N GLY A 98 -10.76 17.51 -6.12
CA GLY A 98 -11.35 16.58 -5.16
C GLY A 98 -10.53 15.30 -5.01
N MET A 99 -10.06 14.72 -6.12
CA MET A 99 -9.19 13.54 -6.11
C MET A 99 -7.88 13.84 -5.36
N GLY A 100 -7.21 14.94 -5.71
CA GLY A 100 -5.99 15.38 -5.05
C GLY A 100 -6.19 15.61 -3.56
N LYS A 101 -7.30 16.24 -3.16
CA LYS A 101 -7.63 16.47 -1.75
C LYS A 101 -7.85 15.17 -0.98
N LEU A 102 -8.54 14.20 -1.58
CA LEU A 102 -8.78 12.89 -0.96
C LEU A 102 -7.46 12.14 -0.71
N ILE A 103 -6.59 12.08 -1.71
CA ILE A 103 -5.26 11.45 -1.59
C ILE A 103 -4.40 12.18 -0.54
N GLN A 104 -4.37 13.52 -0.57
CA GLN A 104 -3.63 14.31 0.42
C GLN A 104 -4.13 14.08 1.85
N ASN A 105 -5.45 13.93 2.04
CA ASN A 105 -6.00 13.62 3.36
C ASN A 105 -5.62 12.22 3.81
N ALA A 106 -5.68 11.22 2.91
CA ALA A 106 -5.27 9.85 3.22
C ALA A 106 -3.78 9.75 3.57
N MET A 107 -2.92 10.53 2.90
CA MET A 107 -1.48 10.60 3.21
C MET A 107 -1.19 11.06 4.64
N LYS A 108 -2.04 11.90 5.24
CA LYS A 108 -1.84 12.38 6.62
C LYS A 108 -1.96 11.28 7.68
N THR A 109 -2.74 10.23 7.38
CA THR A 109 -2.96 9.11 8.29
C THR A 109 -2.25 7.85 7.83
N LEU A 110 -1.42 7.94 6.78
CA LEU A 110 -0.63 6.83 6.29
C LEU A 110 0.60 6.63 7.18
N THR A 111 0.75 5.42 7.70
CA THR A 111 1.89 5.02 8.52
C THR A 111 2.56 3.78 7.96
N TYR A 112 3.83 3.56 8.26
CA TYR A 112 4.53 2.33 7.91
C TYR A 112 3.81 1.10 8.51
N GLU A 113 3.37 1.18 9.77
CA GLU A 113 2.62 0.10 10.42
C GLU A 113 1.33 -0.27 9.68
N SER A 114 0.65 0.70 9.04
CA SER A 114 -0.54 0.41 8.23
C SER A 114 -0.26 -0.34 6.93
N LEU A 115 1.03 -0.51 6.56
CA LEU A 115 1.47 -1.37 5.47
C LEU A 115 1.83 -2.78 5.94
N CYS A 116 2.04 -2.96 7.25
CA CYS A 116 2.27 -4.26 7.85
C CYS A 116 0.93 -4.97 8.07
N PHE A 117 0.61 -5.94 7.22
CA PHE A 117 -0.72 -6.54 7.17
C PHE A 117 -1.27 -7.05 8.52
N PRO A 118 -0.50 -7.78 9.36
CA PRO A 118 -0.97 -8.21 10.67
C PRO A 118 -1.28 -7.04 11.61
N GLU A 119 -0.45 -6.00 11.58
CA GLU A 119 -0.61 -4.81 12.42
C GLU A 119 -1.81 -3.97 11.98
N ASP A 120 -2.06 -3.82 10.67
CA ASP A 120 -3.27 -3.17 10.16
C ASP A 120 -4.55 -3.91 10.60
N ILE A 121 -4.57 -5.24 10.51
CA ILE A 121 -5.72 -6.05 10.96
C ILE A 121 -5.99 -5.82 12.46
N LYS A 122 -4.93 -5.80 13.27
CA LYS A 122 -5.00 -5.58 14.71
C LYS A 122 -5.45 -4.16 15.04
N ALA A 123 -4.86 -3.15 14.41
CA ALA A 123 -5.20 -1.75 14.61
C ALA A 123 -6.66 -1.43 14.30
N ARG A 124 -7.26 -2.16 13.34
CA ARG A 124 -8.70 -2.04 13.01
C ARG A 124 -9.62 -2.86 13.91
N GLY A 125 -9.08 -3.64 14.86
CA GLY A 125 -9.88 -4.52 15.73
C GLY A 125 -10.53 -5.69 15.00
N MET A 126 -9.89 -6.18 13.93
CA MET A 126 -10.49 -7.15 13.00
C MET A 126 -10.02 -8.58 13.21
N GLU A 127 -9.30 -8.86 14.29
CA GLU A 127 -8.65 -10.15 14.53
C GLU A 127 -9.63 -11.31 14.68
N ASP A 128 -10.77 -11.08 15.34
CA ASP A 128 -11.72 -12.12 15.72
C ASP A 128 -13.02 -12.09 14.91
N VAL A 129 -13.12 -11.21 13.90
CA VAL A 129 -14.32 -11.11 13.05
C VAL A 129 -14.55 -12.42 12.29
N PRO A 130 -15.72 -13.06 12.41
CA PRO A 130 -15.99 -14.31 11.71
C PRO A 130 -16.09 -14.11 10.19
N LYS A 131 -15.66 -15.10 9.42
CA LYS A 131 -15.75 -15.14 7.94
C LYS A 131 -15.07 -13.96 7.24
N TYR A 132 -13.97 -13.45 7.81
CA TYR A 132 -13.18 -12.38 7.19
C TYR A 132 -12.05 -12.97 6.32
N TYR A 133 -12.41 -13.55 5.16
CA TYR A 133 -11.46 -14.32 4.34
C TYR A 133 -10.26 -13.50 3.83
N TYR A 134 -10.44 -12.20 3.55
CA TYR A 134 -9.31 -11.29 3.25
C TYR A 134 -8.24 -11.31 4.35
N ARG A 135 -8.66 -11.29 5.62
CA ARG A 135 -7.74 -11.41 6.76
C ARG A 135 -7.07 -12.77 6.77
N ASP A 136 -7.85 -13.83 6.65
CA ASP A 136 -7.38 -15.20 6.85
C ASP A 136 -6.34 -15.56 5.79
N ASP A 137 -6.66 -15.32 4.51
CA ASP A 137 -5.76 -15.56 3.39
C ASP A 137 -4.56 -14.60 3.41
N GLY A 138 -4.81 -13.31 3.68
CA GLY A 138 -3.75 -12.30 3.76
C GLY A 138 -2.74 -12.60 4.86
N LYS A 139 -3.16 -13.11 6.03
CA LYS A 139 -2.25 -13.53 7.11
C LYS A 139 -1.38 -14.71 6.67
N MET A 140 -1.95 -15.67 5.93
CA MET A 140 -1.21 -16.81 5.40
C MET A 140 -0.16 -16.36 4.36
N VAL A 141 -0.54 -15.49 3.43
CA VAL A 141 0.37 -14.95 2.40
C VAL A 141 1.46 -14.08 3.02
N TRP A 142 1.11 -13.20 3.95
CA TRP A 142 2.08 -12.39 4.70
C TRP A 142 3.12 -13.29 5.39
N LYS A 143 2.67 -14.33 6.11
CA LYS A 143 3.57 -15.27 6.77
C LYS A 143 4.51 -15.97 5.78
N ALA A 144 4.00 -16.40 4.62
CA ALA A 144 4.82 -17.04 3.60
C ALA A 144 5.92 -16.09 3.06
N ILE A 145 5.56 -14.85 2.73
CA ILE A 145 6.51 -13.83 2.29
C ILE A 145 7.53 -13.53 3.39
N HIS A 146 7.08 -13.34 4.63
CA HIS A 146 7.96 -13.08 5.77
C HIS A 146 8.98 -14.21 5.98
N CYS A 147 8.54 -15.48 5.91
CA CYS A 147 9.44 -16.63 5.99
C CYS A 147 10.47 -16.64 4.86
N PHE A 148 10.06 -16.36 3.63
CA PHE A 148 10.94 -16.29 2.46
C PHE A 148 11.99 -15.17 2.62
N VAL A 149 11.55 -13.95 2.92
CA VAL A 149 12.42 -12.79 3.16
C VAL A 149 13.39 -13.07 4.31
N SER A 150 12.91 -13.65 5.41
CA SER A 150 13.75 -14.01 6.56
C SER A 150 14.87 -14.97 6.16
N ALA A 151 14.59 -15.99 5.35
CA ALA A 151 15.60 -16.93 4.88
C ALA A 151 16.66 -16.25 4.00
N VAL A 152 16.24 -15.37 3.09
CA VAL A 152 17.16 -14.59 2.24
C VAL A 152 18.03 -13.67 3.10
N ILE A 153 17.44 -12.85 3.98
CA ILE A 153 18.18 -11.91 4.81
C ILE A 153 19.16 -12.62 5.75
N LYS A 154 18.78 -13.75 6.36
CA LYS A 154 19.69 -14.53 7.21
C LYS A 154 20.88 -15.14 6.46
N THR A 155 20.76 -15.30 5.13
CA THR A 155 21.87 -15.79 4.29
C THR A 155 22.96 -14.73 4.13
N TYR A 156 22.58 -13.46 3.96
CA TYR A 156 23.51 -12.35 3.70
C TYR A 156 23.89 -11.57 4.97
N TYR A 157 22.98 -11.42 5.94
CA TYR A 157 23.20 -10.66 7.18
C TYR A 157 23.33 -11.60 8.38
N ARG A 158 24.55 -11.71 8.91
CA ARG A 158 24.86 -12.56 10.07
C ARG A 158 24.52 -11.94 11.42
N SER A 159 24.32 -10.63 11.48
CA SER A 159 24.00 -9.90 12.71
C SER A 159 23.30 -8.57 12.41
N ASP A 160 22.69 -7.99 13.43
CA ASP A 160 22.06 -6.67 13.36
C ASP A 160 23.07 -5.57 13.04
N LYS A 161 24.31 -5.73 13.54
CA LYS A 161 25.43 -4.84 13.22
C LYS A 161 25.76 -4.84 11.73
N ALA A 162 25.52 -5.94 11.00
CA ALA A 162 25.71 -5.97 9.56
C ALA A 162 24.67 -5.09 8.84
N VAL A 163 23.41 -5.10 9.29
CA VAL A 163 22.35 -4.23 8.77
C VAL A 163 22.65 -2.77 9.05
N GLN A 164 23.06 -2.44 10.28
CA GLN A 164 23.40 -1.07 10.68
C GLN A 164 24.57 -0.48 9.88
N LYS A 165 25.52 -1.33 9.45
CA LYS A 165 26.69 -0.92 8.67
C LYS A 165 26.45 -0.86 7.17
N ASP A 166 25.33 -1.39 6.70
CA ASP A 166 24.99 -1.42 5.29
C ASP A 166 24.44 -0.07 4.83
N VAL A 167 25.31 0.75 4.26
CA VAL A 167 24.98 2.11 3.83
C VAL A 167 23.92 2.12 2.73
N GLU A 168 23.92 1.14 1.82
CA GLU A 168 22.91 1.05 0.75
C GLU A 168 21.51 0.81 1.35
N ILE A 169 21.40 -0.07 2.35
CA ILE A 169 20.14 -0.28 3.08
C ILE A 169 19.69 0.95 3.86
N GLN A 170 20.61 1.62 4.57
CA GLN A 170 20.24 2.81 5.34
C GLN A 170 19.79 3.95 4.42
N GLU A 171 20.47 4.18 3.30
CA GLU A 171 20.07 5.21 2.34
C GLU A 171 18.80 4.81 1.57
N PHE A 172 18.56 3.53 1.28
CA PHE A 172 17.30 3.05 0.70
C PHE A 172 16.08 3.40 1.59
N VAL A 173 16.16 3.06 2.88
CA VAL A 173 15.06 3.31 3.84
C VAL A 173 14.86 4.80 4.06
N LYS A 174 15.96 5.55 4.17
CA LYS A 174 15.93 7.00 4.28
C LYS A 174 15.38 7.68 3.02
N ASP A 175 15.70 7.20 1.82
CA ASP A 175 15.18 7.77 0.57
C ASP A 175 13.65 7.66 0.51
N VAL A 176 13.12 6.48 0.87
CA VAL A 176 11.67 6.28 1.02
C VAL A 176 11.06 7.29 1.99
N ALA A 177 11.59 7.42 3.21
CA ALA A 177 11.01 8.32 4.22
C ALA A 177 11.16 9.80 3.85
N CYS A 178 12.35 10.22 3.40
CA CYS A 178 12.69 11.62 3.16
C CYS A 178 12.19 12.15 1.82
N PHE A 179 12.34 11.40 0.74
CA PHE A 179 11.96 11.85 -0.61
C PHE A 179 10.61 11.26 -1.03
N GLY A 180 10.41 9.95 -0.85
CA GLY A 180 9.17 9.28 -1.23
C GLY A 180 7.95 9.74 -0.41
N MET A 181 8.12 9.79 0.91
CA MET A 181 7.06 10.13 1.88
C MET A 181 7.15 11.57 2.38
N ASN A 182 7.92 12.43 1.69
CA ASN A 182 8.06 13.87 2.01
C ASN A 182 8.49 14.12 3.47
N ASN A 183 9.56 13.45 3.89
CA ASN A 183 10.15 13.54 5.24
C ASN A 183 9.17 13.21 6.38
N SER A 184 8.29 12.23 6.15
CA SER A 184 7.34 11.75 7.16
C SER A 184 8.04 11.08 8.33
N ASP A 185 7.59 11.38 9.55
CA ASP A 185 8.00 10.68 10.77
C ASP A 185 7.22 9.38 10.99
N ASN A 186 6.20 9.12 10.17
CA ASN A 186 5.43 7.87 10.23
C ASN A 186 6.12 6.69 9.50
N PHE A 187 7.28 6.94 8.89
CA PHE A 187 8.08 5.95 8.18
C PHE A 187 9.49 5.87 8.80
N PRO A 188 10.07 4.68 8.93
CA PRO A 188 11.41 4.54 9.49
C PRO A 188 12.43 5.22 8.60
N LYS A 189 13.39 5.92 9.21
CA LYS A 189 14.52 6.57 8.51
C LYS A 189 15.81 5.74 8.56
N SER A 190 15.81 4.65 9.32
CA SER A 190 16.91 3.70 9.45
C SER A 190 16.39 2.37 9.97
N LEU A 191 17.18 1.31 9.79
CA LEU A 191 16.89 -0.01 10.31
C LEU A 191 18.07 -0.51 11.15
N SER A 192 17.77 -0.99 12.34
CA SER A 192 18.76 -1.34 13.36
C SER A 192 18.94 -2.84 13.56
N SER A 193 18.02 -3.68 13.05
CA SER A 193 18.09 -5.13 13.21
C SER A 193 17.70 -5.88 11.93
N ARG A 194 18.03 -7.17 11.88
CA ARG A 194 17.60 -8.06 10.80
C ARG A 194 16.09 -8.24 10.81
N GLU A 195 15.47 -8.29 11.99
CA GLU A 195 14.02 -8.42 12.13
C GLU A 195 13.30 -7.21 11.51
N GLN A 196 13.80 -5.99 11.76
CA GLN A 196 13.28 -4.78 11.13
C GLN A 196 13.46 -4.80 9.60
N LEU A 197 14.61 -5.25 9.11
CA LEU A 197 14.84 -5.39 7.66
C LEU A 197 13.90 -6.43 7.02
N VAL A 198 13.69 -7.56 7.70
CA VAL A 198 12.78 -8.61 7.21
C VAL A 198 11.35 -8.09 7.13
N GLU A 199 10.85 -7.43 8.18
CA GLU A 199 9.50 -6.88 8.17
C GLU A 199 9.34 -5.80 7.09
N TYR A 200 10.30 -4.89 6.99
CA TYR A 200 10.27 -3.81 5.99
C TYR A 200 10.18 -4.35 4.57
N LEU A 201 11.03 -5.31 4.23
CA LEU A 201 11.00 -5.94 2.91
C LEU A 201 9.77 -6.82 2.69
N THR A 202 9.23 -7.42 3.75
CA THR A 202 7.94 -8.14 3.69
C THR A 202 6.81 -7.18 3.34
N ALA A 203 6.75 -6.01 3.98
CA ALA A 203 5.76 -4.98 3.69
C ALA A 203 5.85 -4.51 2.23
N VAL A 204 7.06 -4.25 1.72
CA VAL A 204 7.28 -3.86 0.32
C VAL A 204 6.76 -4.93 -0.65
N ILE A 205 7.16 -6.19 -0.46
CA ILE A 205 6.78 -7.29 -1.35
C ILE A 205 5.27 -7.55 -1.26
N PHE A 206 4.70 -7.56 -0.06
CA PHE A 206 3.27 -7.77 0.14
C PHE A 206 2.43 -6.66 -0.52
N THR A 207 2.86 -5.40 -0.37
CA THR A 207 2.19 -4.23 -0.99
C THR A 207 2.15 -4.34 -2.51
N ALA A 208 3.29 -4.68 -3.12
CA ALA A 208 3.42 -4.79 -4.58
C ALA A 208 2.75 -6.06 -5.17
N SER A 209 2.36 -7.03 -4.33
CA SER A 209 1.78 -8.30 -4.76
C SER A 209 0.38 -8.53 -4.20
N ALA A 210 0.28 -9.18 -3.04
CA ALA A 210 -0.96 -9.63 -2.44
C ALA A 210 -1.93 -8.48 -2.14
N GLN A 211 -1.44 -7.35 -1.63
CA GLN A 211 -2.27 -6.20 -1.33
C GLN A 211 -2.91 -5.64 -2.61
N HIS A 212 -2.11 -5.42 -3.66
CA HIS A 212 -2.60 -4.99 -4.96
C HIS A 212 -3.61 -5.99 -5.55
N ALA A 213 -3.28 -7.29 -5.56
CA ALA A 213 -4.16 -8.33 -6.08
C ALA A 213 -5.53 -8.34 -5.38
N ALA A 214 -5.55 -8.24 -4.05
CA ALA A 214 -6.77 -8.25 -3.25
C ALA A 214 -7.71 -7.07 -3.54
N VAL A 215 -7.18 -5.93 -3.98
CA VAL A 215 -7.97 -4.72 -4.27
C VAL A 215 -8.16 -4.46 -5.77
N ASN A 216 -7.49 -5.23 -6.62
CA ASN A 216 -7.54 -5.12 -8.08
C ASN A 216 -8.43 -6.17 -8.74
N PHE A 217 -8.31 -7.44 -8.37
CA PHE A 217 -8.96 -8.52 -9.13
C PHE A 217 -10.49 -8.54 -9.01
N GLY A 218 -11.04 -8.01 -7.93
CA GLY A 218 -12.49 -7.92 -7.74
C GLY A 218 -13.18 -6.76 -8.46
N GLN A 219 -12.45 -5.86 -9.13
CA GLN A 219 -13.04 -4.64 -9.72
C GLN A 219 -14.02 -4.88 -10.86
N PHE A 220 -13.93 -6.03 -11.53
CA PHE A 220 -14.92 -6.39 -12.54
C PHE A 220 -16.20 -6.96 -11.91
N ASP A 221 -16.07 -7.66 -10.79
CA ASP A 221 -17.17 -8.33 -10.12
C ASP A 221 -18.02 -7.38 -9.25
N TRP A 222 -17.44 -6.28 -8.75
CA TRP A 222 -18.04 -5.36 -7.78
C TRP A 222 -17.78 -3.89 -8.09
#